data_AF-A0A7X8V460-F1
#
_entry.id   AF-A0A7X8V460-F1
#
_cell.length_a   1.000
_cell.length_b   1.000
_cell.length_c   1.000
_cell.angle_alpha   90.00
_cell.angle_beta   90.00
_cell.angle_gamma   90.00
#
_symmetry.space_group_name_H-M   'P 1'
#
loop_
_entity.id
_entity.type
_entity.pdbx_description
1 polymer ?
#
loop_
_entity_poly.entity_id
_entity_poly.type
_entity_poly.pdbx_seq_one_letter_code
_entity_poly.pdbx_strand_id
1 'polypeptide(L)'
;MFNKKARLSLLWYTFVYFILFLLAIMTGVLLILFSTGGFSVGFRECHLFLKNELEHITGDVTREFDTLSVEGVALAELLTGRIESRLEAEGVKPSELKDHPHLLEPILIDSANLMLMALTKNKSSGVYLILDATVNPALPTAEYSRAGLFLKNMEPNVINLASPMIRFLRGSASIARKMHIDFLPQWQMEFQVTPGDFFHKTINAATGSDLPLSRLYYWNPSSVLARNYEKAMLLCVPLRTSDGTVIGICG
;
A
#
# COMPACT_ATOMS: atom_id res chain seq x y z
N MET A 1 49.39 50.56 56.73
CA MET A 1 49.50 49.37 55.88
C MET A 1 48.19 48.58 55.98
N PHE A 2 47.15 49.01 55.26
CA PHE A 2 45.83 48.37 55.32
C PHE A 2 45.92 46.95 54.75
N ASN A 3 45.46 46.00 55.55
CA ASN A 3 45.61 44.57 55.36
C ASN A 3 45.05 44.12 53.98
N LYS A 4 45.95 43.88 53.00
CA LYS A 4 45.60 43.39 51.65
C LYS A 4 44.71 42.14 51.69
N LYS A 5 44.87 41.31 52.73
CA LYS A 5 44.08 40.10 52.97
C LYS A 5 42.60 40.41 53.28
N ALA A 6 42.34 41.47 54.04
CA ALA A 6 40.98 41.93 54.39
C ALA A 6 40.26 42.64 53.23
N ARG A 7 41.00 43.31 52.33
CA ARG A 7 40.43 43.87 51.09
C ARG A 7 40.05 42.79 50.09
N LEU A 8 40.88 41.76 49.92
CA LEU A 8 40.57 40.62 49.06
C LEU A 8 39.34 39.85 49.56
N SER A 9 39.21 39.65 50.87
CA SER A 9 38.04 39.01 51.46
C SER A 9 36.78 39.85 51.24
N LEU A 10 36.83 41.17 51.45
CA LEU A 10 35.67 42.06 51.25
C LEU A 10 35.21 42.08 49.78
N LEU A 11 36.14 42.16 48.83
CA LEU A 11 35.85 42.08 47.39
C LEU A 11 35.21 40.74 47.01
N TRP A 12 35.71 39.63 47.57
CA TRP A 12 35.14 38.30 47.35
C TRP A 12 33.73 38.17 47.92
N TYR A 13 33.48 38.67 49.13
CA TYR A 13 32.13 38.68 49.71
C TYR A 13 31.17 39.51 48.86
N THR A 14 31.54 40.73 48.46
CA THR A 14 30.70 41.58 47.59
C THR A 14 30.42 40.92 46.24
N PHE A 15 31.41 40.22 45.66
CA PHE A 15 31.24 39.47 44.42
C PHE A 15 30.28 38.28 44.58
N VAL A 16 30.40 37.52 45.67
CA VAL A 16 29.48 36.42 45.99
C VAL A 16 28.05 36.93 46.22
N TYR A 17 27.88 38.04 46.95
CA TYR A 17 26.57 38.67 47.14
C TYR A 17 25.98 39.17 45.83
N PHE A 18 26.80 39.72 44.93
CA PHE A 18 26.34 40.14 43.60
C PHE A 18 25.87 38.96 42.75
N ILE A 19 26.61 37.84 42.75
CA ILE A 19 26.19 36.61 42.06
C ILE A 19 24.89 36.06 42.67
N LEU A 20 24.77 36.01 43.99
CA LEU A 20 23.56 35.54 44.68
C LEU A 20 22.35 36.41 44.35
N PHE A 21 22.54 37.73 44.30
CA PHE A 21 21.49 38.67 43.91
C PHE A 21 21.04 38.46 42.46
N LEU A 22 22.00 38.28 41.54
CA LEU A 22 21.71 38.02 40.13
C LEU A 22 20.99 36.68 39.94
N LEU A 23 21.39 35.65 40.70
CA LEU A 23 20.71 34.35 40.74
C LEU A 23 19.27 34.49 41.28
N ALA A 24 19.06 35.29 42.33
CA ALA A 24 17.74 35.53 42.89
C ALA A 24 16.80 36.24 41.89
N ILE A 25 17.31 37.23 41.16
CA ILE A 25 16.54 37.90 40.09
C ILE A 25 16.19 36.91 38.98
N MET A 26 17.17 36.14 38.48
CA MET A 26 16.94 35.16 37.42
C MET A 26 15.92 34.10 37.85
N THR A 27 16.01 33.63 39.09
CA THR A 27 15.06 32.67 39.66
C THR A 27 13.66 33.28 39.78
N GLY A 28 13.55 34.53 40.23
CA GLY A 28 12.27 35.25 40.29
C GLY A 28 11.61 35.40 38.92
N VAL A 29 12.38 35.78 37.90
CA VAL A 29 11.91 35.87 36.51
C VAL A 29 11.47 34.50 35.99
N LEU A 30 12.26 33.45 36.26
CA LEU A 30 11.92 32.08 35.87
C LEU A 30 10.62 31.61 36.52
N LEU A 31 10.44 31.86 37.83
CA LEU A 31 9.23 31.52 38.58
C LEU A 31 8.00 32.24 38.01
N ILE A 32 8.12 33.51 37.63
CA ILE A 32 7.04 34.26 36.98
C ILE A 32 6.72 33.64 35.62
N LEU A 33 7.71 33.33 34.78
CA LEU A 33 7.52 32.66 33.48
C LEU A 33 6.87 31.28 33.62
N PHE A 34 7.26 30.50 34.63
CA PHE A 34 6.63 29.20 34.93
C PHE A 34 5.20 29.36 35.43
N SER A 35 4.96 30.28 36.38
CA SER A 35 3.63 30.49 36.97
C SER A 35 2.63 31.13 36.00
N THR A 36 3.10 31.97 35.07
CA THR A 36 2.27 32.58 34.02
C THR A 36 2.11 31.67 32.80
N GLY A 37 2.80 30.53 32.77
CA GLY A 37 2.76 29.58 31.66
C GLY A 37 3.47 30.07 30.40
N GLY A 38 4.38 31.06 30.48
CA GLY A 38 5.11 31.61 29.33
C GLY A 38 5.87 30.58 28.50
N PHE A 39 6.34 29.48 29.11
CA PHE A 39 6.95 28.34 28.40
C PHE A 39 5.91 27.39 27.76
N SER A 40 4.65 27.44 28.17
CA SER A 40 3.54 26.63 27.64
C SER A 40 2.70 27.35 26.58
N VAL A 41 2.92 28.66 26.39
CA VAL A 41 2.30 29.46 25.33
C VAL A 41 2.67 28.88 23.97
N GLY A 42 1.68 28.55 23.15
CA GLY A 42 1.89 27.92 21.85
C GLY A 42 1.96 26.40 21.88
N PHE A 43 2.15 25.76 23.04
CA PHE A 43 2.19 24.28 23.12
C PHE A 43 0.79 23.69 22.90
N ARG A 44 -0.24 24.34 23.47
CA ARG A 44 -1.63 23.95 23.26
C ARG A 44 -2.05 24.21 21.81
N GLU A 45 -1.68 25.35 21.25
CA GLU A 45 -1.97 25.71 19.86
C GLU A 45 -1.26 24.76 18.88
N CYS A 46 0.01 24.41 19.13
CA CYS A 46 0.77 23.43 18.34
C CYS A 46 0.17 22.02 18.46
N HIS A 47 -0.19 21.58 19.68
CA HIS A 47 -0.86 20.29 19.88
C HIS A 47 -2.21 20.24 19.15
N LEU A 48 -3.02 21.29 19.24
CA LEU A 48 -4.30 21.37 18.52
C LEU A 48 -4.08 21.38 17.01
N PHE A 49 -3.09 22.11 16.51
CA PHE A 49 -2.73 22.11 15.09
C PHE A 49 -2.31 20.72 14.61
N LEU A 50 -1.37 20.06 15.30
CA LEU A 50 -0.91 18.71 14.94
C LEU A 50 -2.04 17.68 15.01
N LYS A 51 -2.93 17.79 16.00
CA LYS A 51 -4.10 16.93 16.12
C LYS A 51 -5.05 17.12 14.92
N ASN A 52 -5.35 18.37 14.57
CA ASN A 52 -6.21 18.67 13.43
C ASN A 52 -5.59 18.18 12.11
N GLU A 53 -4.29 18.40 11.90
CA GLU A 53 -3.58 17.88 10.72
C GLU A 53 -3.59 16.35 10.67
N LEU A 54 -3.39 15.68 11.81
CA LEU A 54 -3.48 14.22 11.86
C LEU A 54 -4.90 13.73 11.52
N GLU A 55 -5.94 14.39 12.04
CA GLU A 55 -7.34 14.07 11.72
C GLU A 55 -7.63 14.29 10.22
N HIS A 56 -7.14 15.38 9.64
CA HIS A 56 -7.27 15.67 8.21
C HIS A 56 -6.56 14.62 7.35
N ILE A 57 -5.29 14.34 7.62
CA ILE A 57 -4.51 13.32 6.90
C ILE A 57 -5.17 11.95 7.01
N THR A 58 -5.65 11.57 8.20
CA THR A 58 -6.33 10.29 8.41
C THR A 58 -7.62 10.23 7.59
N GLY A 59 -8.41 11.31 7.57
CA GLY A 59 -9.63 11.41 6.77
C GLY A 59 -9.37 11.30 5.27
N ASP A 60 -8.31 11.95 4.78
CA ASP A 60 -7.94 11.92 3.37
C ASP A 60 -7.43 10.53 2.94
N VAL A 61 -6.55 9.91 3.73
CA VAL A 61 -6.08 8.53 3.49
C VAL A 61 -7.26 7.56 3.50
N THR A 62 -8.19 7.69 4.45
CA THR A 62 -9.39 6.82 4.51
C THR A 62 -10.22 6.96 3.24
N ARG A 63 -10.45 8.19 2.76
CA ARG A 63 -11.20 8.44 1.53
C ARG A 63 -10.51 7.87 0.28
N GLU A 64 -9.19 7.95 0.21
CA GLU A 64 -8.42 7.35 -0.89
C GLU A 64 -8.55 5.81 -0.88
N PHE A 65 -8.46 5.17 0.28
CA PHE A 65 -8.67 3.72 0.42
C PHE A 65 -10.10 3.30 0.08
N ASP A 66 -11.11 4.07 0.50
CA ASP A 66 -12.51 3.81 0.15
C ASP A 66 -12.73 3.90 -1.36
N THR A 67 -12.17 4.93 -2.00
CA THR A 67 -12.24 5.10 -3.46
C THR A 67 -11.59 3.93 -4.18
N LEU A 68 -10.37 3.56 -3.80
CA LEU A 68 -9.68 2.40 -4.37
C LEU A 68 -10.44 1.10 -4.15
N SER A 69 -11.11 0.94 -3.00
CA SER A 69 -11.92 -0.25 -2.72
C SER A 69 -13.11 -0.37 -3.68
N VAL A 70 -13.82 0.74 -3.93
CA VAL A 70 -14.94 0.77 -4.87
C VAL A 70 -14.45 0.49 -6.30
N GLU A 71 -13.36 1.12 -6.72
CA GLU A 71 -12.83 0.94 -8.07
C GLU A 71 -12.21 -0.44 -8.28
N GLY A 72 -11.60 -1.03 -7.24
CA GLY A 72 -11.10 -2.40 -7.29
C GLY A 72 -12.21 -3.43 -7.39
N VAL A 73 -13.35 -3.23 -6.70
CA VAL A 73 -14.54 -4.08 -6.88
C VAL A 73 -15.10 -3.95 -8.30
N ALA A 74 -15.22 -2.74 -8.83
CA ALA A 74 -15.66 -2.54 -10.22
C ALA A 74 -14.69 -3.17 -11.24
N LEU A 75 -13.38 -3.06 -11.01
CA LEU A 75 -12.36 -3.72 -11.84
C LEU A 75 -12.51 -5.25 -11.79
N ALA A 76 -12.74 -5.82 -10.61
CA ALA A 76 -12.95 -7.26 -10.44
C ALA A 76 -14.18 -7.75 -11.22
N GLU A 77 -15.29 -7.02 -11.18
CA GLU A 77 -16.50 -7.34 -11.95
C GLU A 77 -16.24 -7.30 -13.47
N LEU A 78 -15.56 -6.25 -13.94
CA LEU A 78 -15.21 -6.09 -15.36
C LEU A 78 -14.25 -7.19 -15.84
N LEU A 79 -13.22 -7.51 -15.04
CA LEU A 79 -12.27 -8.58 -15.34
C LEU A 79 -12.98 -9.92 -15.37
N THR A 80 -13.79 -10.22 -14.35
CA THR A 80 -14.53 -11.48 -14.26
C THR A 80 -15.45 -11.65 -15.46
N GLY A 81 -16.27 -10.65 -15.79
CA GLY A 81 -17.18 -10.73 -16.94
C GLY A 81 -16.45 -10.95 -18.26
N ARG A 82 -15.28 -10.31 -18.43
CA ARG A 82 -14.46 -10.50 -19.64
C ARG A 82 -13.83 -11.90 -19.71
N ILE A 83 -13.34 -12.41 -18.59
CA ILE A 83 -12.77 -13.76 -18.50
C ILE A 83 -13.86 -14.80 -18.76
N GLU A 84 -15.03 -14.64 -18.13
CA GLU A 84 -16.18 -15.53 -18.28
C GLU A 84 -16.67 -15.57 -19.74
N SER A 85 -16.86 -14.41 -20.37
CA SER A 85 -17.23 -14.34 -21.80
C SER A 85 -16.21 -15.01 -22.73
N ARG A 86 -14.91 -14.93 -22.39
CA ARG A 86 -13.85 -15.59 -23.15
C ARG A 86 -13.93 -17.11 -22.98
N LEU A 87 -14.12 -17.59 -21.77
CA LEU A 87 -14.24 -19.03 -21.48
C LEU A 87 -15.47 -19.62 -22.15
N GLU A 88 -16.60 -18.91 -22.12
CA GLU A 88 -17.81 -19.30 -22.85
C GLU A 88 -17.58 -19.42 -24.36
N ALA A 89 -16.85 -18.47 -24.96
CA ALA A 89 -16.52 -18.51 -26.39
C ALA A 89 -15.64 -19.70 -26.79
N GLU A 90 -14.83 -20.20 -25.87
CA GLU A 90 -13.97 -21.38 -26.04
C GLU A 90 -14.67 -22.68 -25.56
N GLY A 91 -15.92 -22.58 -25.07
CA GLY A 91 -16.72 -23.72 -24.60
C GLY A 91 -16.22 -24.34 -23.28
N VAL A 92 -15.45 -23.58 -22.48
CA VAL A 92 -14.83 -24.03 -21.23
C VAL A 92 -15.58 -23.45 -20.04
N LYS A 93 -15.83 -24.25 -19.00
CA LYS A 93 -16.44 -23.73 -17.77
C LYS A 93 -15.41 -22.99 -16.90
N PRO A 94 -15.80 -21.96 -16.13
CA PRO A 94 -14.92 -21.28 -15.18
C PRO A 94 -14.12 -22.21 -14.26
N SER A 95 -14.75 -23.28 -13.77
CA SER A 95 -14.14 -24.27 -12.87
C SER A 95 -13.06 -25.15 -13.52
N GLU A 96 -13.03 -25.20 -14.87
CA GLU A 96 -12.10 -25.98 -15.67
C GLU A 96 -10.90 -25.15 -16.16
N LEU A 97 -10.80 -23.87 -15.78
CA LEU A 97 -9.72 -22.97 -16.21
C LEU A 97 -8.32 -23.55 -15.93
N LYS A 98 -8.13 -24.17 -14.76
CA LYS A 98 -6.87 -24.81 -14.35
C LYS A 98 -6.43 -25.95 -15.28
N ASP A 99 -7.37 -26.58 -15.96
CA ASP A 99 -7.13 -27.70 -16.88
C ASP A 99 -6.85 -27.21 -18.31
N HIS A 100 -6.98 -25.91 -18.57
CA HIS A 100 -6.80 -25.27 -19.87
C HIS A 100 -5.72 -24.16 -19.84
N PRO A 101 -4.44 -24.48 -19.53
CA PRO A 101 -3.37 -23.49 -19.37
C PRO A 101 -3.10 -22.65 -20.63
N HIS A 102 -3.44 -23.18 -21.82
CA HIS A 102 -3.32 -22.45 -23.09
C HIS A 102 -4.24 -21.23 -23.19
N LEU A 103 -5.30 -21.16 -22.38
CA LEU A 103 -6.22 -20.01 -22.33
C LEU A 103 -5.70 -18.88 -21.43
N LEU A 104 -4.74 -19.13 -20.54
CA LEU A 104 -4.26 -18.13 -19.58
C LEU A 104 -3.60 -16.94 -20.27
N GLU A 105 -2.74 -17.18 -21.26
CA GLU A 105 -2.07 -16.10 -21.98
C GLU A 105 -3.06 -15.16 -22.71
N PRO A 106 -4.00 -15.65 -23.54
CA PRO A 106 -4.99 -14.76 -24.17
C PRO A 106 -5.89 -14.06 -23.14
N ILE A 107 -6.30 -14.73 -22.06
CA ILE A 107 -7.07 -14.10 -20.97
C ILE A 107 -6.30 -12.94 -20.33
N LEU A 108 -5.02 -13.15 -20.00
CA LEU A 108 -4.19 -12.12 -19.39
C LEU A 108 -3.93 -10.96 -20.37
N ILE A 109 -3.75 -11.24 -21.67
CA ILE A 109 -3.65 -10.20 -22.71
C ILE A 109 -4.90 -9.32 -22.73
N ASP A 110 -6.09 -9.92 -22.73
CA ASP A 110 -7.36 -9.21 -22.79
C ASP A 110 -7.63 -8.40 -21.50
N SER A 111 -7.07 -8.84 -20.39
CA SER A 111 -7.15 -8.18 -19.08
C SER A 111 -6.17 -7.02 -18.92
N ALA A 112 -5.00 -7.08 -19.56
CA ALA A 112 -3.90 -6.17 -19.30
C ALA A 112 -4.23 -4.69 -19.58
N ASN A 113 -5.02 -4.41 -20.63
CA ASN A 113 -5.47 -3.05 -20.94
C ASN A 113 -6.42 -2.49 -19.89
N LEU A 114 -7.34 -3.32 -19.35
CA LEU A 114 -8.25 -2.90 -18.28
C LEU A 114 -7.47 -2.56 -17.01
N MET A 115 -6.49 -3.40 -16.67
CA MET A 115 -5.59 -3.15 -15.55
C MET A 115 -4.80 -1.85 -15.74
N LEU A 116 -4.24 -1.65 -16.93
CA LEU A 116 -3.48 -0.43 -17.25
C LEU A 116 -4.35 0.82 -17.11
N MET A 117 -5.59 0.79 -17.62
CA MET A 117 -6.55 1.90 -17.48
C MET A 117 -6.91 2.18 -16.02
N ALA A 118 -7.11 1.13 -15.21
CA ALA A 118 -7.37 1.29 -13.78
C ALA A 118 -6.17 1.92 -13.07
N LEU A 119 -4.95 1.46 -13.36
CA LEU A 119 -3.73 1.97 -12.76
C LEU A 119 -3.45 3.44 -13.12
N THR A 120 -3.75 3.88 -14.35
CA THR A 120 -3.51 5.27 -14.78
C THR A 120 -4.59 6.23 -14.30
N LYS A 121 -5.79 5.74 -14.01
CA LYS A 121 -6.89 6.54 -13.46
C LYS A 121 -6.73 6.78 -11.96
N ASN A 122 -6.07 5.86 -11.25
CA ASN A 122 -6.08 5.80 -9.80
C ASN A 122 -4.71 6.17 -9.22
N LYS A 123 -4.70 6.79 -8.03
CA LYS A 123 -3.46 7.06 -7.28
C LYS A 123 -2.97 5.80 -6.55
N SER A 124 -2.69 4.72 -7.28
CA SER A 124 -2.15 3.49 -6.71
C SER A 124 -0.73 3.22 -7.20
N SER A 125 0.05 2.50 -6.39
CA SER A 125 1.40 2.06 -6.74
C SER A 125 1.43 0.85 -7.67
N GLY A 126 0.29 0.19 -7.86
CA GLY A 126 0.20 -0.96 -8.73
C GLY A 126 -1.22 -1.48 -8.90
N VAL A 127 -1.34 -2.42 -9.83
CA VAL A 127 -2.55 -3.20 -10.11
C VAL A 127 -2.11 -4.63 -10.40
N TYR A 128 -2.90 -5.59 -9.95
CA TYR A 128 -2.59 -6.99 -10.14
C TYR A 128 -3.82 -7.85 -10.40
N LEU A 129 -3.57 -8.96 -11.07
CA LEU A 129 -4.52 -10.02 -11.38
C LEU A 129 -3.79 -11.34 -11.19
N ILE A 130 -4.36 -12.26 -10.42
CA ILE A 130 -3.82 -13.60 -10.17
C ILE A 130 -4.96 -14.59 -10.43
N LEU A 131 -4.79 -15.49 -11.39
CA LEU A 131 -5.75 -16.55 -11.69
C LEU A 131 -5.41 -17.80 -10.88
N ASP A 132 -6.42 -18.57 -10.46
CA ASP A 132 -6.23 -19.86 -9.78
C ASP A 132 -5.86 -20.99 -10.77
N ALA A 133 -4.81 -20.74 -11.53
CA ALA A 133 -4.28 -21.65 -12.54
C ALA A 133 -2.79 -21.31 -12.79
N THR A 134 -2.01 -22.29 -13.27
CA THR A 134 -0.62 -22.08 -13.68
C THR A 134 -0.45 -22.35 -15.17
N VAL A 135 0.46 -21.62 -15.82
CA VAL A 135 0.82 -21.87 -17.22
C VAL A 135 1.56 -23.19 -17.42
N ASN A 136 2.12 -23.78 -16.35
CA ASN A 136 2.87 -25.03 -16.45
C ASN A 136 2.50 -26.00 -15.31
N PRO A 137 1.39 -26.75 -15.46
CA PRO A 137 0.92 -27.71 -14.46
C PRO A 137 1.86 -28.91 -14.27
N ALA A 138 2.81 -29.14 -15.19
CA ALA A 138 3.75 -30.25 -15.10
C ALA A 138 4.94 -29.98 -14.17
N LEU A 139 5.12 -28.74 -13.69
CA LEU A 139 6.22 -28.42 -12.77
C LEU A 139 5.94 -28.99 -11.36
N PRO A 140 6.96 -29.49 -10.65
CA PRO A 140 6.81 -29.94 -9.26
C PRO A 140 6.29 -28.83 -8.32
N THR A 141 6.51 -27.56 -8.68
CA THR A 141 6.08 -26.39 -7.90
C THR A 141 4.77 -25.79 -8.40
N ALA A 142 4.05 -26.47 -9.31
CA ALA A 142 2.80 -25.97 -9.90
C ALA A 142 1.73 -25.62 -8.86
N GLU A 143 1.65 -26.38 -7.77
CA GLU A 143 0.71 -26.13 -6.65
C GLU A 143 0.87 -24.73 -6.05
N TYR A 144 2.07 -24.16 -6.07
CA TYR A 144 2.40 -22.85 -5.52
C TYR A 144 2.56 -21.77 -6.58
N SER A 145 2.36 -22.09 -7.86
CA SER A 145 2.54 -21.15 -8.97
C SER A 145 1.20 -20.68 -9.49
N ARG A 146 1.03 -19.37 -9.70
CA ARG A 146 -0.20 -18.79 -10.23
C ARG A 146 0.08 -17.80 -11.36
N ALA A 147 -0.61 -17.99 -12.48
CA ALA A 147 -0.54 -17.11 -13.62
C ALA A 147 -1.22 -15.78 -13.30
N GLY A 148 -0.67 -14.69 -13.82
CA GLY A 148 -1.21 -13.38 -13.53
C GLY A 148 -0.38 -12.24 -14.12
N LEU A 149 -0.77 -11.02 -13.77
CA LEU A 149 -0.09 -9.79 -14.12
C LEU A 149 0.09 -8.93 -12.87
N PHE A 150 1.24 -8.26 -12.75
CA PHE A 150 1.42 -7.17 -11.79
C PHE A 150 2.08 -6.02 -12.53
N LEU A 151 1.37 -4.90 -12.65
CA LEU A 151 1.88 -3.65 -13.19
C LEU A 151 2.15 -2.71 -12.01
N LYS A 152 3.35 -2.15 -11.95
CA LYS A 152 3.76 -1.19 -10.92
C LYS A 152 3.87 0.20 -11.54
N ASN A 153 3.23 1.19 -10.93
CA ASN A 153 3.48 2.58 -11.24
C ASN A 153 4.65 3.07 -10.40
N MET A 154 5.72 3.53 -11.04
CA MET A 154 6.91 4.06 -10.37
C MET A 154 6.72 5.51 -9.88
N GLU A 155 5.66 6.18 -10.33
CA GLU A 155 5.30 7.55 -9.94
C GLU A 155 3.83 7.62 -9.45
N PRO A 156 3.47 6.94 -8.34
CA PRO A 156 2.08 6.82 -7.89
C PRO A 156 1.42 8.14 -7.49
N ASN A 157 2.22 9.14 -7.10
CA ASN A 157 1.72 10.43 -6.62
C ASN A 157 1.47 11.44 -7.76
N VAL A 158 1.84 11.10 -8.99
CA VAL A 158 1.65 11.96 -10.16
C VAL A 158 0.71 11.23 -11.12
N ILE A 159 -0.47 11.78 -11.35
CA ILE A 159 -1.35 11.30 -12.43
C ILE A 159 -0.76 11.82 -13.75
N ASN A 160 0.27 11.11 -14.25
CA ASN A 160 0.91 11.42 -15.52
C ASN A 160 0.28 10.57 -16.63
N LEU A 161 -0.79 11.10 -17.24
CA LEU A 161 -1.49 10.43 -18.34
C LEU A 161 -0.66 10.39 -19.64
N ALA A 162 0.36 11.25 -19.77
CA ALA A 162 1.13 11.38 -21.00
C ALA A 162 2.31 10.40 -21.09
N SER A 163 2.94 10.07 -19.95
CA SER A 163 4.01 9.08 -19.89
C SER A 163 4.06 8.42 -18.49
N PRO A 164 3.13 7.51 -18.19
CA PRO A 164 3.13 6.83 -16.91
C PRO A 164 4.34 5.88 -16.84
N MET A 165 5.17 6.01 -15.80
CA MET A 165 6.35 5.16 -15.61
C MET A 165 5.93 3.80 -15.06
N ILE A 166 5.26 3.00 -15.90
CA ILE A 166 4.73 1.68 -15.55
C ILE A 166 5.75 0.60 -15.89
N ARG A 167 5.87 -0.39 -15.01
CA ARG A 167 6.78 -1.53 -15.17
C ARG A 167 6.11 -2.84 -14.81
N PHE A 168 6.52 -3.92 -15.47
CA PHE A 168 6.09 -5.27 -15.15
C PHE A 168 6.84 -5.83 -13.95
N LEU A 169 6.10 -6.23 -12.91
CA LEU A 169 6.63 -7.02 -11.79
C LEU A 169 6.30 -8.50 -11.94
N ARG A 170 5.13 -8.87 -12.49
CA ARG A 170 4.73 -10.26 -12.72
C ARG A 170 4.03 -10.44 -14.05
N GLY A 171 4.16 -11.62 -14.65
CA GLY A 171 3.40 -12.04 -15.82
C GLY A 171 4.25 -12.28 -17.07
N SER A 172 3.60 -12.70 -18.16
CA SER A 172 4.30 -13.16 -19.36
C SER A 172 5.12 -12.09 -20.07
N ALA A 173 6.32 -12.50 -20.52
CA ALA A 173 7.19 -11.65 -21.31
C ALA A 173 6.63 -11.32 -22.71
N SER A 174 5.73 -12.13 -23.25
CA SER A 174 5.01 -11.81 -24.50
C SER A 174 4.06 -10.62 -24.32
N ILE A 175 3.35 -10.57 -23.18
CA ILE A 175 2.38 -9.52 -22.86
C ILE A 175 3.10 -8.19 -22.66
N ALA A 176 4.18 -8.17 -21.89
CA ALA A 176 5.00 -6.97 -21.69
C ALA A 176 5.55 -6.42 -23.02
N ARG A 177 6.02 -7.29 -23.92
CA ARG A 177 6.45 -6.91 -25.28
C ARG A 177 5.31 -6.31 -26.11
N LYS A 178 4.12 -6.92 -26.06
CA LYS A 178 2.92 -6.43 -26.78
C LYS A 178 2.46 -5.07 -26.27
N MET A 179 2.61 -4.80 -24.97
CA MET A 179 2.25 -3.53 -24.35
C MET A 179 3.35 -2.47 -24.42
N HIS A 180 4.55 -2.82 -24.89
CA HIS A 180 5.74 -1.96 -24.86
C HIS A 180 6.08 -1.46 -23.44
N ILE A 181 5.97 -2.34 -22.44
CA ILE A 181 6.26 -2.01 -21.04
C ILE A 181 7.50 -2.78 -20.58
N ASP A 182 8.43 -2.07 -19.96
CA ASP A 182 9.67 -2.63 -19.43
C ASP A 182 9.46 -3.46 -18.16
N PHE A 183 10.37 -4.41 -17.91
CA PHE A 183 10.40 -5.19 -16.69
C PHE A 183 11.10 -4.46 -15.54
N LEU A 184 10.74 -4.84 -14.32
CA LEU A 184 11.56 -4.62 -13.13
C LEU A 184 12.62 -5.74 -12.99
N PRO A 185 13.78 -5.47 -12.38
CA PRO A 185 14.78 -6.51 -12.09
C PRO A 185 14.23 -7.69 -11.28
N GLN A 186 13.22 -7.44 -10.44
CA GLN A 186 12.53 -8.43 -9.62
C GLN A 186 11.44 -9.20 -10.37
N TRP A 187 11.32 -9.01 -11.69
CA TRP A 187 10.27 -9.64 -12.51
C TRP A 187 10.31 -11.16 -12.42
N GLN A 188 9.13 -11.78 -12.36
CA GLN A 188 8.95 -13.23 -12.44
C GLN A 188 7.74 -13.54 -13.33
N MET A 189 7.77 -14.70 -14.00
CA MET A 189 6.69 -15.13 -14.89
C MET A 189 5.35 -15.32 -14.17
N GLU A 190 5.37 -15.98 -13.01
CA GLU A 190 4.19 -16.32 -12.22
C GLU A 190 4.33 -15.82 -10.78
N PHE A 191 3.21 -15.73 -10.09
CA PHE A 191 3.15 -15.49 -8.66
C PHE A 191 3.46 -16.78 -7.91
N GLN A 192 4.17 -16.63 -6.80
CA GLN A 192 4.33 -17.71 -5.84
C GLN A 192 3.32 -17.48 -4.72
N VAL A 193 2.43 -18.44 -4.51
CA VAL A 193 1.40 -18.43 -3.48
C VAL A 193 1.69 -19.53 -2.46
N THR A 194 1.37 -19.27 -1.20
CA THR A 194 1.56 -20.23 -0.10
C THR A 194 0.32 -20.28 0.78
N PRO A 195 -0.05 -21.45 1.34
CA PRO A 195 -1.20 -21.55 2.24
C PRO A 195 -1.17 -20.47 3.34
N GLY A 196 -2.29 -19.75 3.49
CA GLY A 196 -2.43 -18.67 4.48
C GLY A 196 -1.99 -17.28 4.00
N ASP A 197 -1.48 -17.15 2.78
CA ASP A 197 -1.21 -15.85 2.17
C ASP A 197 -2.48 -15.09 1.77
N PHE A 198 -2.31 -13.88 1.21
CA PHE A 198 -3.42 -13.05 0.78
C PHE A 198 -4.22 -13.68 -0.36
N PHE A 199 -3.59 -14.49 -1.22
CA PHE A 199 -4.26 -15.18 -2.31
C PHE A 199 -5.25 -16.20 -1.77
N HIS A 200 -4.78 -17.16 -0.97
CA HIS A 200 -5.62 -18.21 -0.41
C HIS A 200 -6.66 -17.66 0.56
N LYS A 201 -6.32 -16.64 1.37
CA LYS A 201 -7.28 -16.02 2.28
C LYS A 201 -8.46 -15.41 1.53
N THR A 202 -8.21 -14.77 0.38
CA THR A 202 -9.26 -14.16 -0.44
C THR A 202 -10.12 -15.20 -1.13
N ILE A 203 -9.49 -16.21 -1.76
CA ILE A 203 -10.21 -17.31 -2.41
C ILE A 203 -11.11 -18.04 -1.39
N ASN A 204 -10.54 -18.46 -0.26
CA ASN A 204 -11.27 -19.21 0.77
C ASN A 204 -12.45 -18.43 1.37
N ALA A 205 -12.34 -17.11 1.50
CA ALA A 205 -13.43 -16.27 1.99
C ALA A 205 -14.57 -16.12 0.98
N ALA A 206 -14.27 -16.23 -0.32
CA ALA A 206 -15.23 -16.08 -1.41
C ALA A 206 -15.90 -17.41 -1.80
N THR A 207 -15.18 -18.53 -1.73
CA THR A 207 -15.69 -19.85 -2.10
C THR A 207 -16.89 -20.24 -1.22
N GLY A 208 -18.05 -20.47 -1.86
CA GLY A 208 -19.27 -20.87 -1.16
C GLY A 208 -19.96 -19.75 -0.36
N SER A 209 -19.52 -18.50 -0.50
CA SER A 209 -20.16 -17.36 0.14
C SER A 209 -21.29 -16.80 -0.72
N ASP A 210 -22.40 -16.38 -0.10
CA ASP A 210 -23.51 -15.71 -0.79
C ASP A 210 -23.45 -14.17 -0.68
N LEU A 211 -22.36 -13.65 -0.09
CA LEU A 211 -22.19 -12.21 0.04
C LEU A 211 -21.88 -11.54 -1.31
N PRO A 212 -22.33 -10.30 -1.52
CA PRO A 212 -21.95 -9.52 -2.69
C PRO A 212 -20.45 -9.21 -2.66
N LEU A 213 -19.87 -8.94 -3.84
CA LEU A 213 -18.44 -8.71 -3.99
C LEU A 213 -17.92 -7.54 -3.14
N SER A 214 -18.75 -6.50 -2.98
CA SER A 214 -18.52 -5.35 -2.11
C SER A 214 -18.37 -5.69 -0.62
N ARG A 215 -18.66 -6.92 -0.20
CA ARG A 215 -18.46 -7.43 1.17
C ARG A 215 -17.43 -8.55 1.26
N LEU A 216 -16.82 -8.93 0.14
CA LEU A 216 -15.81 -9.99 0.06
C LEU A 216 -14.39 -9.46 -0.14
N TYR A 217 -14.23 -8.17 -0.48
CA TYR A 217 -12.91 -7.55 -0.52
C TYR A 217 -12.35 -7.29 0.88
N TYR A 218 -11.04 -7.22 1.00
CA TYR A 218 -10.37 -6.67 2.18
C TYR A 218 -9.02 -6.07 1.83
N TRP A 219 -8.48 -5.25 2.73
CA TRP A 219 -7.11 -4.74 2.63
C TRP A 219 -6.16 -5.65 3.42
N ASN A 220 -5.18 -6.24 2.73
CA ASN A 220 -4.07 -6.90 3.40
C ASN A 220 -3.06 -5.84 3.89
N PRO A 221 -2.85 -5.67 5.21
CA PRO A 221 -2.06 -4.57 5.76
C PRO A 221 -0.56 -4.65 5.44
N SER A 222 -0.05 -5.83 5.12
CA SER A 222 1.34 -5.98 4.70
C SER A 222 1.51 -7.23 3.86
N SER A 223 1.82 -7.04 2.59
CA SER A 223 2.14 -8.11 1.65
C SER A 223 3.57 -7.97 1.18
N VAL A 224 4.32 -9.07 1.22
CA VAL A 224 5.62 -9.18 0.55
C VAL A 224 5.41 -10.16 -0.59
N LEU A 225 5.54 -9.68 -1.82
CA LEU A 225 5.55 -10.58 -2.97
C LEU A 225 6.87 -11.37 -2.96
N ALA A 226 6.82 -12.67 -3.21
CA ALA A 226 8.01 -13.52 -3.19
C ALA A 226 9.12 -12.93 -4.07
N ARG A 227 10.37 -12.88 -3.59
CA ARG A 227 11.51 -12.23 -4.29
C ARG A 227 11.38 -10.72 -4.50
N ASN A 228 10.46 -10.06 -3.81
CA ASN A 228 10.43 -8.61 -3.63
C ASN A 228 10.74 -8.29 -2.15
N TYR A 229 11.47 -7.21 -1.89
CA TYR A 229 11.76 -6.71 -0.55
C TYR A 229 10.77 -5.64 -0.10
N GLU A 230 10.03 -5.06 -1.04
CA GLU A 230 9.04 -4.02 -0.75
C GLU A 230 7.78 -4.64 -0.13
N LYS A 231 7.27 -3.94 0.89
CA LYS A 231 5.97 -4.22 1.50
C LYS A 231 4.92 -3.32 0.87
N ALA A 232 3.77 -3.89 0.55
CA ALA A 232 2.62 -3.15 0.04
C ALA A 232 1.36 -3.50 0.83
N MET A 233 0.48 -2.52 0.98
CA MET A 233 -0.92 -2.78 1.33
C MET A 233 -1.63 -3.15 0.04
N LEU A 234 -2.23 -4.34 0.00
CA LEU A 234 -2.93 -4.82 -1.19
C LEU A 234 -4.43 -4.83 -0.90
N LEU A 235 -5.20 -4.19 -1.77
CA LEU A 235 -6.62 -4.49 -1.88
C LEU A 235 -6.73 -5.89 -2.47
N CYS A 236 -7.53 -6.76 -1.87
CA CYS A 236 -7.75 -8.12 -2.35
C CYS A 236 -9.23 -8.30 -2.65
N VAL A 237 -9.57 -8.46 -3.93
CA VAL A 237 -10.93 -8.69 -4.40
C VAL A 237 -10.97 -10.03 -5.13
N PRO A 238 -11.92 -10.94 -4.80
CA PRO A 238 -12.06 -12.19 -5.53
C PRO A 238 -12.65 -11.97 -6.93
N LEU A 239 -12.29 -12.82 -7.88
CA LEU A 239 -12.93 -12.89 -9.20
C LEU A 239 -13.96 -14.01 -9.17
N ARG A 240 -15.23 -13.66 -9.06
CA ARG A 240 -16.34 -14.61 -8.90
C ARG A 240 -17.30 -14.55 -10.08
N THR A 241 -17.30 -15.61 -10.89
CA THR A 241 -18.16 -15.76 -12.08
C THR A 241 -19.64 -15.90 -11.72
N SER A 242 -20.51 -15.76 -12.73
CA SER A 242 -21.96 -15.80 -12.56
C SER A 242 -22.46 -17.14 -12.00
N ASP A 243 -21.75 -18.24 -12.28
CA ASP A 243 -22.02 -19.58 -11.75
C ASP A 243 -21.52 -19.78 -10.30
N GLY A 244 -20.91 -18.76 -9.70
CA GLY A 244 -20.38 -18.78 -8.34
C GLY A 244 -18.96 -19.34 -8.21
N THR A 245 -18.32 -19.74 -9.31
CA THR A 245 -16.91 -20.17 -9.31
C THR A 245 -15.99 -19.00 -9.00
N VAL A 246 -14.99 -19.23 -8.15
CA VAL A 246 -13.93 -18.24 -7.89
C VAL A 246 -12.71 -18.63 -8.73
N ILE A 247 -12.34 -17.79 -9.69
CA ILE A 247 -11.31 -18.10 -10.69
C ILE A 247 -9.97 -17.40 -10.43
N GLY A 248 -9.89 -16.56 -9.40
CA GLY A 248 -8.72 -15.77 -9.10
C GLY A 248 -9.01 -14.59 -8.18
N ILE A 249 -8.07 -13.67 -8.11
CA ILE A 249 -8.16 -12.42 -7.35
C ILE A 249 -7.55 -11.26 -8.13
N CYS A 250 -7.96 -10.03 -7.83
CA CYS A 250 -7.31 -8.82 -8.32
C CYS A 250 -7.27 -7.72 -7.25
N GLY A 251 -6.59 -6.63 -7.56
CA GLY A 251 -6.57 -5.41 -6.74
C GLY A 251 -5.59 -4.36 -7.22
#